data_AF-A0A9E0FUP2-F1
#
_entry.id   AF-A0A9E0FUP2-F1
#
_cell.length_a   1.000
_cell.length_b   1.000
_cell.length_c   1.000
_cell.angle_alpha   90.00
_cell.angle_beta   90.00
_cell.angle_gamma   90.00
#
_symmetry.space_group_name_H-M   'P 1'
#
loop_
_entity.id
_entity.type
_entity.pdbx_description
1 polymer ?
#
loop_
_entity_poly.entity_id
_entity_poly.type
_entity_poly.pdbx_seq_one_letter_code
_entity_poly.pdbx_strand_id
1 'polypeptide(L)' 'MPPSTPLLDKIASPADTRGFNASELKQLADELRAEMIDVVSQTGGHFGAGLG' A
#
# COMPACT_ATOMS: atom_id res chain seq x y z
N MET A 1 6.27 8.29 10.20
CA MET A 1 7.14 7.15 9.83
C MET A 1 6.41 6.43 8.72
N PRO A 2 7.10 6.05 7.63
CA PRO A 2 6.45 5.33 6.52
C PRO A 2 5.86 4.01 7.03
N PRO A 3 4.77 3.52 6.40
CA PRO A 3 4.17 2.24 6.77
C PRO A 3 5.14 1.08 6.48
N SER A 4 5.00 -0.01 7.25
CA SER A 4 5.73 -1.25 6.98
C SER A 4 5.01 -2.03 5.88
N THR A 5 5.69 -2.33 4.78
CA THR A 5 5.08 -2.92 3.58
C THR A 5 5.86 -4.14 3.04
N PRO A 6 6.08 -5.19 3.87
CA PRO A 6 6.99 -6.30 3.55
C PRO A 6 6.57 -7.19 2.38
N LEU A 7 5.30 -7.18 1.95
CA LEU A 7 4.87 -7.85 0.73
C LEU A 7 5.02 -6.93 -0.49
N LEU A 8 4.67 -5.65 -0.34
CA LEU A 8 4.85 -4.65 -1.40
C LEU A 8 6.33 -4.48 -1.76
N ASP A 9 7.23 -4.47 -0.77
CA ASP A 9 8.68 -4.35 -0.93
C ASP A 9 9.30 -5.46 -1.79
N LYS A 10 8.60 -6.59 -1.95
CA LYS A 10 9.07 -7.75 -2.74
C LYS A 10 8.61 -7.71 -4.19
N ILE A 11 7.77 -6.75 -4.57
CA ILE A 11 7.14 -6.70 -5.89
C ILE A 11 7.88 -5.70 -6.76
N ALA A 12 8.53 -6.21 -7.81
CA ALA A 12 9.13 -5.39 -8.87
C ALA A 12 8.20 -5.25 -10.08
N SER A 13 7.26 -6.18 -10.26
CA SER A 13 6.30 -6.21 -11.36
C SER A 13 4.98 -6.87 -10.97
N PRO A 14 3.87 -6.59 -11.68
CA PRO A 14 2.59 -7.26 -11.40
C PRO A 14 2.65 -8.80 -11.48
N ALA A 15 3.61 -9.36 -12.22
CA ALA A 15 3.78 -10.81 -12.32
C ALA A 15 4.17 -11.45 -10.99
N ASP A 16 4.84 -10.72 -10.09
CA ASP A 16 5.31 -11.24 -8.79
C ASP A 16 4.13 -11.56 -7.86
N THR A 17 2.97 -10.94 -8.08
CA THR A 17 1.73 -11.20 -7.33
C THR A 17 1.12 -12.56 -7.62
N ARG A 18 1.48 -13.23 -8.73
CA ARG A 18 0.90 -14.51 -9.13
C ARG A 18 1.23 -15.65 -8.17
N GLY A 19 2.29 -15.52 -7.37
CA GLY A 19 2.69 -16.51 -6.37
C GLY A 19 1.96 -16.38 -5.02
N PHE A 20 1.17 -15.32 -4.83
CA PHE A 20 0.54 -15.04 -3.54
C PHE A 20 -0.78 -15.78 -3.38
N ASN A 21 -1.03 -16.25 -2.15
CA ASN A 21 -2.32 -16.76 -1.76
C ASN A 21 -3.31 -15.62 -1.44
N ALA A 22 -4.60 -15.96 -1.25
CA ALA A 22 -5.64 -14.96 -1.04
C ALA A 22 -5.41 -14.06 0.20
N SER A 23 -4.79 -14.59 1.26
CA SER A 23 -4.46 -13.81 2.46
C SER A 23 -3.31 -12.84 2.20
N GLU A 24 -2.29 -13.28 1.47
CA GLU A 24 -1.16 -12.43 1.05
C GLU A 24 -1.62 -11.33 0.09
N LEU A 25 -2.52 -11.64 -0.84
CA LEU A 25 -3.12 -10.64 -1.74
C LEU A 25 -3.94 -9.59 -0.98
N LYS A 26 -4.66 -10.00 0.07
CA LYS A 26 -5.38 -9.07 0.95
C LYS A 26 -4.40 -8.15 1.69
N GLN A 27 -3.37 -8.73 2.31
CA GLN A 27 -2.34 -7.96 3.01
C GLN A 27 -1.64 -6.98 2.05
N LEU A 28 -1.28 -7.43 0.85
CA LEU A 28 -0.68 -6.58 -0.17
C LEU A 28 -1.57 -5.37 -0.53
N ALA A 29 -2.88 -5.58 -0.63
CA ALA A 29 -3.82 -4.49 -0.92
C ALA A 29 -3.90 -3.48 0.23
N ASP A 30 -3.81 -3.95 1.47
CA ASP A 30 -3.78 -3.10 2.68
C ASP A 30 -2.47 -2.29 2.75
N GLU A 31 -1.33 -2.94 2.49
CA GLU A 31 0.00 -2.28 2.42
C GLU A 31 0.05 -1.21 1.33
N LEU A 32 -0.44 -1.52 0.12
CA LEU A 32 -0.49 -0.58 -0.99
C LEU A 32 -1.37 0.64 -0.67
N ARG A 33 -2.50 0.44 0.01
CA ARG A 33 -3.38 1.53 0.44
C ARG A 33 -2.70 2.42 1.47
N ALA A 34 -2.02 1.84 2.46
CA ALA A 34 -1.31 2.59 3.48
C ALA A 34 -0.18 3.44 2.87
N GLU A 35 0.61 2.86 1.96
CA GLU A 35 1.68 3.56 1.25
C GLU A 35 1.13 4.72 0.42
N MET A 36 0.05 4.51 -0.35
CA MET A 36 -0.59 5.58 -1.09
C MET A 36 -1.04 6.72 -0.17
N ILE A 37 -1.69 6.41 0.96
CA ILE A 37 -2.13 7.42 1.94
C ILE A 37 -0.93 8.19 2.49
N ASP A 38 0.15 7.52 2.87
CA ASP A 38 1.34 8.18 3.41
C ASP A 38 1.99 9.11 2.39
N VAL A 39 2.19 8.65 1.15
CA VAL A 39 2.78 9.44 0.06
C VAL A 39 1.93 10.68 -0.29
N VAL A 40 0.59 10.53 -0.39
CA VAL A 40 -0.29 11.68 -0.66
C VAL A 40 -0.43 12.61 0.54
N SER A 41 -0.35 12.08 1.77
CA SER A 41 -0.38 12.90 2.99
C SER A 41 0.87 13.77 3.13
N GLN A 42 2.02 13.27 2.66
CA GLN A 42 3.28 14.02 2.64
C GLN A 42 3.30 15.11 1.55
N THR A 43 2.70 14.86 0.39
CA THR A 43 2.65 15.82 -0.72
C THR A 43 1.49 16.82 -0.63
N GLY A 44 0.44 16.52 0.15
CA GLY A 44 -0.76 17.34 0.31
C GLY A 44 -1.18 17.50 1.77
N GLY A 45 -0.26 17.94 2.64
CA GLY A 45 -0.56 18.19 4.06
C GLY A 45 -1.91 18.89 4.24
N HIS A 46 -2.85 18.21 4.91
CA HIS A 46 -4.27 18.53 5.10
C HIS A 46 -5.30 18.16 3.99
N PHE A 47 -5.20 17.01 3.30
CA PHE A 47 -6.42 16.37 2.72
C PHE A 47 -7.29 15.66 3.78
N GLY A 48 -7.40 16.24 4.98
CA GLY A 48 -8.25 15.76 6.08
C GLY A 48 -9.75 15.94 5.85
N ALA A 49 -10.19 16.17 4.62
CA ALA A 49 -11.60 16.39 4.28
C ALA A 49 -11.97 15.49 3.09
N GLY A 50 -12.44 14.27 3.33
CA GLY A 50 -13.22 13.57 2.31
C GLY A 50 -13.11 12.05 2.19
N LEU A 51 -12.44 11.33 3.08
CA LEU A 51 -12.56 9.87 3.11
C LEU A 51 -13.53 9.44 4.22
N GLY A 52 -14.77 9.91 4.07
CA GLY A 52 -15.96 9.17 4.49
C GLY A 52 -16.48 8.35 3.32
#